data_AF-A0A542M2V0-F1
#
_entry.id   AF-A0A542M2V0-F1
#
_cell.length_a   1.000
_cell.length_b   1.000
_cell.length_c   1.000
_cell.angle_alpha   90.00
_cell.angle_beta   90.00
_cell.angle_gamma   90.00
#
_symmetry.space_group_name_H-M   'P 1'
#
loop_
_entity.id
_entity.type
_entity.pdbx_description
1 polymer ?
#
loop_
_entity_poly.entity_id
_entity_poly.type
_entity_poly.pdbx_seq_one_letter_code
_entity_poly.pdbx_strand_id
1 'polypeptide(L)'
;MNAGSRLNQRFLLWTSTALLSGAWLWAGAAHAKETLAERSERMQTEAIERMLGDGLCSSAVGAIKSGLAAKKPYIMLLAGNMYEEGLCVKPDWDKAAGLYMRAHEAGQRYAIQRLAAGYARPGRDNGMAIWWAARSGDQIAYPSRCIPAADPMNDQDGFNRALETMPPATFQSCVYLIGVVNELVSQVRYPRVALRNSVSGSFNMEFVPANGTITWTVDQLDVDENSRGAFYRNLANEELNNPREIRNSLVNYLKGKSNFALARYPRPAGDFAPDYVYRYRHIFLLEGW
;
A
#
# COMPACT_ATOMS: atom_id res chain seq x y z
N MET A 1 -79.46 -39.91 -18.60
CA MET A 1 -79.68 -38.72 -17.76
C MET A 1 -78.59 -37.72 -18.16
N ASN A 2 -78.81 -36.87 -19.18
CA ASN A 2 -79.38 -35.50 -19.07
C ASN A 2 -78.93 -34.78 -17.79
N ALA A 3 -78.46 -33.54 -17.79
CA ALA A 3 -78.13 -32.54 -18.80
C ALA A 3 -77.57 -31.33 -18.02
N GLY A 4 -76.75 -30.50 -18.68
CA GLY A 4 -76.55 -29.09 -18.32
C GLY A 4 -75.36 -28.79 -17.39
N SER A 5 -74.59 -27.74 -17.59
CA SER A 5 -74.67 -26.69 -18.61
C SER A 5 -73.43 -25.79 -18.58
N ARG A 6 -72.82 -25.61 -19.76
CA ARG A 6 -72.50 -24.32 -20.44
C ARG A 6 -71.51 -23.38 -19.73
N LEU A 7 -70.30 -23.23 -20.29
CA LEU A 7 -69.88 -22.28 -21.35
C LEU A 7 -69.50 -20.90 -20.79
N ASN A 8 -68.23 -20.50 -20.96
CA ASN A 8 -67.93 -19.56 -22.03
C ASN A 8 -66.45 -19.56 -22.43
N GLN A 9 -66.24 -19.77 -23.74
CA GLN A 9 -65.00 -19.56 -24.49
C GLN A 9 -64.90 -18.11 -24.95
N ARG A 10 -63.67 -17.60 -25.14
CA ARG A 10 -63.20 -16.74 -26.25
C ARG A 10 -61.88 -16.06 -25.83
N PHE A 11 -60.86 -15.83 -26.64
CA PHE A 11 -60.37 -16.31 -27.95
C PHE A 11 -59.12 -15.43 -28.23
N LEU A 12 -58.07 -15.98 -28.86
CA LEU A 12 -57.03 -15.31 -29.70
C LEU A 12 -56.11 -14.25 -29.04
N LEU A 13 -54.87 -13.99 -29.47
CA LEU A 13 -53.82 -14.59 -30.30
C LEU A 13 -52.64 -13.55 -30.23
N TRP A 14 -51.44 -14.01 -30.60
CA TRP A 14 -50.36 -13.25 -31.28
C TRP A 14 -49.38 -12.41 -30.43
N THR A 15 -48.16 -12.92 -30.25
CA THR A 15 -46.90 -12.61 -30.99
C THR A 15 -46.27 -11.26 -30.63
N SER A 16 -45.07 -11.27 -30.05
CA SER A 16 -43.82 -10.84 -30.73
C SER A 16 -42.67 -10.65 -29.74
N THR A 17 -41.52 -11.17 -30.18
CA THR A 17 -40.13 -10.84 -29.81
C THR A 17 -39.87 -9.53 -29.05
N ALA A 18 -39.16 -9.63 -27.93
CA ALA A 18 -38.30 -8.56 -27.42
C ALA A 18 -36.94 -9.15 -27.03
N LEU A 19 -35.96 -8.97 -27.93
CA LEU A 19 -34.54 -8.99 -27.62
C LEU A 19 -34.25 -7.80 -26.71
N LEU A 20 -33.89 -8.04 -25.45
CA LEU A 20 -33.27 -7.03 -24.60
C LEU A 20 -31.77 -7.30 -24.54
N SER A 21 -31.07 -6.72 -25.51
CA SER A 21 -29.69 -6.30 -25.36
C SER A 21 -29.59 -5.30 -24.21
N GLY A 22 -29.00 -5.70 -23.09
CA GLY A 22 -28.88 -4.84 -21.92
C GLY A 22 -27.95 -5.41 -20.86
N ALA A 23 -26.64 -5.35 -21.10
CA ALA A 23 -25.64 -5.43 -20.03
C ALA A 23 -24.41 -4.59 -20.39
N TRP A 24 -24.64 -3.34 -20.74
CA TRP A 24 -23.65 -2.27 -20.55
C TRP A 24 -23.72 -1.85 -19.09
N LEU A 25 -22.92 -2.48 -18.23
CA LEU A 25 -22.53 -1.90 -16.94
C LEU A 25 -21.06 -2.24 -16.72
N TRP A 26 -20.20 -1.62 -17.55
CA TRP A 26 -18.89 -1.23 -17.07
C TRP A 26 -19.15 -0.28 -15.90
N ALA A 27 -18.96 -0.80 -14.69
CA ALA A 27 -18.95 0.01 -13.48
C ALA A 27 -17.80 1.01 -13.60
N GLY A 28 -18.10 2.20 -14.11
CA GLY A 28 -17.30 3.38 -13.82
C GLY A 28 -17.28 3.50 -12.30
N ALA A 29 -16.08 3.39 -11.71
CA ALA A 29 -15.89 3.67 -10.31
C ALA A 29 -16.43 5.09 -10.04
N ALA A 30 -17.58 5.17 -9.38
CA ALA A 30 -18.12 6.42 -8.91
C ALA A 30 -17.08 7.03 -7.96
N HIS A 31 -16.64 8.24 -8.27
CA HIS A 31 -15.67 8.98 -7.47
C HIS A 31 -16.30 9.25 -6.10
N ALA A 32 -15.89 8.50 -5.08
CA ALA A 32 -16.35 8.74 -3.72
C ALA A 32 -15.78 10.08 -3.24
N LYS A 33 -16.66 11.03 -2.96
CA LYS A 33 -16.28 12.36 -2.44
C LYS A 33 -15.71 12.18 -1.03
N GLU A 34 -14.50 12.67 -0.83
CA GLU A 34 -13.82 12.62 0.46
C GLU A 34 -14.68 13.21 1.60
N THR A 35 -14.71 12.52 2.73
CA THR A 35 -15.38 12.96 3.96
C THR A 35 -14.59 14.05 4.69
N LEU A 36 -15.27 14.82 5.54
CA LEU A 36 -14.61 15.82 6.39
C LEU A 36 -13.60 15.19 7.37
N ALA A 37 -13.85 13.96 7.81
CA ALA A 37 -12.96 13.22 8.71
C ALA A 37 -11.66 12.84 8.02
N GLU A 38 -11.73 12.26 6.81
CA GLU A 38 -10.57 11.92 5.97
C GLU A 38 -9.75 13.18 5.66
N ARG A 39 -10.42 14.27 5.29
CA ARG A 39 -9.75 15.56 5.02
C ARG A 39 -9.02 16.10 6.23
N SER A 40 -9.65 16.03 7.40
CA SER A 40 -9.05 16.44 8.68
C SER A 40 -7.82 15.60 9.02
N GLU A 41 -7.90 14.28 8.82
CA GLU A 41 -6.78 13.38 9.03
C GLU A 41 -5.62 13.63 8.06
N ARG A 42 -5.89 13.87 6.77
CA ARG A 42 -4.85 14.24 5.80
C ARG A 42 -4.12 15.51 6.23
N MET A 43 -4.86 16.59 6.52
CA MET A 43 -4.23 17.87 6.89
C MET A 43 -3.37 17.74 8.16
N GLN A 44 -3.83 16.96 9.14
CA GLN A 44 -3.06 16.68 10.34
C GLN A 44 -1.79 15.87 10.03
N THR A 45 -1.90 14.86 9.17
CA THR A 45 -0.77 14.04 8.72
C THR A 45 0.30 14.89 8.04
N GLU A 46 -0.09 15.72 7.06
CA GLU A 46 0.83 16.61 6.35
C GLU A 46 1.55 17.59 7.29
N ALA A 47 0.81 18.11 8.28
CA ALA A 47 1.39 18.98 9.29
C ALA A 47 2.44 18.26 10.15
N ILE A 48 2.16 17.02 10.59
CA ILE A 48 3.12 16.21 11.35
C ILE A 48 4.35 15.90 10.50
N GLU A 49 4.17 15.46 9.25
CA GLU A 49 5.29 15.14 8.37
C GLU A 49 6.20 16.34 8.11
N ARG A 50 5.63 17.54 8.00
CA ARG A 50 6.37 18.80 7.91
C ARG A 50 7.15 19.05 9.20
N MET A 51 6.49 18.97 10.36
CA MET A 51 7.16 19.13 11.66
C MET A 51 8.32 18.15 11.84
N LEU A 52 8.16 16.89 11.43
CA LEU A 52 9.23 15.89 11.46
C LEU A 52 10.39 16.27 10.52
N GLY A 53 10.08 16.76 9.31
CA GLY A 53 11.08 17.23 8.36
C GLY A 53 11.86 18.46 8.85
N ASP A 54 11.19 19.35 9.58
CA ASP A 54 11.77 20.58 10.13
C ASP A 54 12.43 20.36 11.51
N GLY A 55 12.43 19.13 12.04
CA GLY A 55 12.99 18.80 13.35
C GLY A 55 12.18 19.31 14.55
N LEU A 56 10.92 19.71 14.34
CA LEU A 56 10.01 20.24 15.37
C LEU A 56 9.37 19.11 16.20
N CYS A 57 10.22 18.37 16.92
CA CYS A 57 9.83 17.13 17.60
C CYS A 57 8.71 17.28 18.63
N SER A 58 8.75 18.32 19.47
CA SER A 58 7.71 18.55 20.49
C SER A 58 6.32 18.77 19.86
N SER A 59 6.26 19.55 18.78
CA SER A 59 5.03 19.83 18.04
C SER A 59 4.52 18.57 17.33
N ALA A 60 5.41 17.82 16.68
CA ALA A 60 5.08 16.57 16.01
C ALA A 60 4.48 15.55 17.01
N VAL A 61 5.14 15.36 18.15
CA VAL A 61 4.67 14.45 19.21
C VAL A 61 3.32 14.91 19.78
N GLY A 62 3.12 16.22 19.97
CA GLY A 62 1.83 16.77 20.39
C GLY A 62 0.70 16.45 19.41
N ALA A 63 0.93 16.69 18.12
CA ALA A 63 -0.04 16.41 17.07
C ALA A 63 -0.33 14.90 16.92
N ILE A 64 0.68 14.05 17.07
CA ILE A 64 0.53 12.58 17.12
C ILE A 64 -0.36 12.16 18.29
N LYS A 65 -0.12 12.66 19.50
CA LYS A 65 -0.92 12.32 20.69
C LYS A 65 -2.42 12.63 20.46
N SER A 66 -2.71 13.78 19.87
CA SER A 66 -4.08 14.16 19.52
C SER A 66 -4.71 13.18 18.51
N GLY A 67 -4.01 12.82 17.42
CA GLY A 67 -4.56 11.90 16.43
C GLY A 67 -4.69 10.45 16.94
N LEU A 68 -3.80 10.01 17.83
CA LEU A 68 -3.92 8.72 18.52
C LEU A 68 -5.15 8.67 19.42
N ALA A 69 -5.44 9.74 20.17
CA ALA A 69 -6.66 9.84 20.99
C ALA A 69 -7.94 9.79 20.13
N ALA A 70 -7.89 10.39 18.93
CA ALA A 70 -8.96 10.34 17.94
C ALA A 70 -9.01 9.03 17.13
N LYS A 71 -8.13 8.05 17.42
CA LYS A 71 -8.03 6.76 16.73
C LYS A 71 -7.92 6.88 15.20
N LYS A 72 -7.20 7.89 14.72
CA LYS A 72 -6.96 8.14 13.29
C LYS A 72 -5.99 7.08 12.71
N PRO A 73 -6.41 6.21 11.76
CA PRO A 73 -5.62 5.06 11.31
C PRO A 73 -4.27 5.43 10.69
N TYR A 74 -4.21 6.49 9.88
CA TYR A 74 -2.96 6.98 9.30
C TYR A 74 -2.04 7.57 10.35
N ILE A 75 -2.60 8.25 11.36
CA ILE A 75 -1.80 8.76 12.48
C ILE A 75 -1.21 7.62 13.30
N MET A 76 -1.93 6.51 13.50
CA MET A 76 -1.37 5.31 14.14
C MET A 76 -0.19 4.74 13.33
N LEU A 77 -0.33 4.63 12.00
CA LEU A 77 0.74 4.22 11.10
C LEU A 77 1.97 5.13 11.24
N LEU A 78 1.78 6.45 11.22
CA LEU A 78 2.86 7.42 11.33
C LEU A 78 3.55 7.36 12.71
N ALA A 79 2.77 7.22 13.78
CA ALA A 79 3.31 7.04 15.13
C ALA A 79 4.13 5.74 15.23
N GLY A 80 3.68 4.66 14.60
CA GLY A 80 4.43 3.41 14.52
C GLY A 80 5.79 3.61 13.87
N ASN A 81 5.84 4.33 12.74
CA ASN A 81 7.09 4.67 12.05
C ASN A 81 8.03 5.50 12.95
N MET A 82 7.49 6.47 13.69
CA MET A 82 8.30 7.24 14.64
C MET A 82 8.98 6.36 15.69
N TYR A 83 8.27 5.39 16.26
CA TYR A 83 8.85 4.42 17.20
C TYR A 83 9.77 3.40 16.53
N GLU A 84 9.52 3.01 15.28
CA GLU A 84 10.37 2.06 14.57
C GLU A 84 11.75 2.65 14.22
N GLU A 85 11.76 3.90 13.77
CA GLU A 85 12.95 4.61 13.29
C GLU A 85 13.60 5.50 14.36
N GLY A 86 12.94 5.73 15.49
CA GLY A 86 13.43 6.67 16.51
C GLY A 86 13.29 8.15 16.11
N LEU A 87 12.28 8.49 15.31
CA LEU A 87 12.05 9.87 14.89
C LEU A 87 11.36 10.64 16.01
N CYS A 88 12.08 11.56 16.66
CA CYS A 88 11.60 12.39 17.77
C CYS A 88 11.14 11.63 19.03
N VAL A 89 11.28 10.31 19.05
CA VAL A 89 10.98 9.42 20.18
C VAL A 89 12.06 8.34 20.28
N LYS A 90 12.20 7.71 21.45
CA LYS A 90 13.11 6.57 21.60
C LYS A 90 12.61 5.40 20.74
N PRO A 91 13.46 4.73 19.95
CA PRO A 91 13.08 3.53 19.22
C PRO A 91 12.45 2.47 20.13
N ASP A 92 11.33 1.89 19.71
CA ASP A 92 10.56 0.89 20.46
C ASP A 92 9.75 0.05 19.48
N TRP A 93 10.26 -1.14 19.14
CA TRP A 93 9.63 -2.00 18.15
C TRP A 93 8.27 -2.52 18.60
N ASP A 94 8.13 -2.91 19.85
CA ASP A 94 6.87 -3.49 20.34
C ASP A 94 5.74 -2.45 20.29
N LYS A 95 6.06 -1.19 20.65
CA LYS A 95 5.13 -0.08 20.45
C LYS A 95 4.82 0.17 18.97
N ALA A 96 5.82 0.14 18.10
CA ALA A 96 5.62 0.32 16.66
C ALA A 96 4.71 -0.76 16.08
N ALA A 97 4.99 -2.03 16.35
CA ALA A 97 4.19 -3.17 15.91
C ALA A 97 2.75 -3.08 16.43
N GLY A 98 2.54 -2.75 17.71
CA GLY A 98 1.19 -2.56 18.27
C GLY A 98 0.42 -1.37 17.68
N LEU A 99 1.12 -0.33 17.21
CA LEU A 99 0.51 0.78 16.47
C LEU A 99 0.14 0.37 15.04
N TYR A 100 1.00 -0.38 14.37
CA TYR A 100 0.71 -0.91 13.03
C TYR A 100 -0.45 -1.90 13.05
N MET A 101 -0.53 -2.80 14.04
CA MET A 101 -1.66 -3.71 14.19
C MET A 101 -2.99 -2.95 14.34
N ARG A 102 -3.04 -1.96 15.23
CA ARG A 102 -4.26 -1.13 15.39
C ARG A 102 -4.59 -0.31 14.16
N ALA A 103 -3.58 0.18 13.44
CA ALA A 103 -3.80 0.86 12.16
C ALA A 103 -4.43 -0.09 11.15
N HIS A 104 -3.90 -1.32 11.02
CA HIS A 104 -4.43 -2.36 10.13
C HIS A 104 -5.88 -2.72 10.49
N GLU A 105 -6.17 -2.96 11.77
CA GLU A 105 -7.52 -3.24 12.28
C GLU A 105 -8.50 -2.10 12.00
N ALA A 106 -8.01 -0.86 12.01
CA ALA A 106 -8.78 0.32 11.67
C ALA A 106 -8.85 0.59 10.15
N GLY A 107 -8.48 -0.39 9.31
CA GLY A 107 -8.59 -0.32 7.85
C GLY A 107 -7.40 0.33 7.15
N GLN A 108 -6.33 0.71 7.87
CA GLN A 108 -5.13 1.24 7.22
C GLN A 108 -4.34 0.12 6.55
N ARG A 109 -4.60 -0.05 5.26
CA ARG A 109 -4.06 -1.15 4.45
C ARG A 109 -2.53 -1.23 4.42
N TYR A 110 -1.82 -0.12 4.62
CA TYR A 110 -0.35 -0.06 4.56
C TYR A 110 0.36 -0.51 5.83
N ALA A 111 -0.40 -0.66 6.91
CA ALA A 111 0.17 -1.08 8.17
C ALA A 111 0.66 -2.53 8.11
N ILE A 112 0.08 -3.35 7.22
CA ILE A 112 0.51 -4.73 7.04
C ILE A 112 1.90 -4.84 6.39
N GLN A 113 2.21 -3.96 5.43
CA GLN A 113 3.55 -3.87 4.86
C GLN A 113 4.55 -3.40 5.92
N ARG A 114 4.17 -2.46 6.78
CA ARG A 114 5.06 -2.04 7.90
C ARG A 114 5.33 -3.17 8.88
N LEU A 115 4.33 -4.00 9.17
CA LEU A 115 4.51 -5.20 9.99
C LEU A 115 5.44 -6.21 9.31
N ALA A 116 5.17 -6.57 8.06
CA ALA A 116 5.99 -7.53 7.31
C ALA A 116 7.45 -7.05 7.17
N ALA A 117 7.65 -5.80 6.75
CA ALA A 117 8.98 -5.18 6.64
C ALA A 117 9.68 -5.14 8.00
N GLY A 118 8.97 -4.70 9.04
CA GLY A 118 9.52 -4.58 10.37
C GLY A 118 9.95 -5.94 10.93
N TYR A 119 9.11 -6.97 10.86
CA TYR A 119 9.48 -8.32 11.31
C TYR A 119 10.62 -8.95 10.48
N ALA A 120 10.81 -8.55 9.22
CA ALA A 120 11.90 -9.06 8.38
C ALA A 120 13.30 -8.52 8.76
N ARG A 121 13.39 -7.57 9.70
CA ARG A 121 14.68 -7.01 10.11
C ARG A 121 15.52 -8.03 10.91
N PRO A 122 16.85 -8.01 10.79
CA PRO A 122 17.72 -8.88 11.58
C PRO A 122 17.43 -8.79 13.09
N GLY A 123 17.41 -9.94 13.76
CA GLY A 123 17.20 -10.03 15.20
C GLY A 123 15.74 -9.95 15.64
N ARG A 124 14.78 -10.06 14.72
CA ARG A 124 13.34 -10.14 15.02
C ARG A 124 12.78 -11.52 14.64
N ASP A 125 11.49 -11.70 14.93
CA ASP A 125 10.77 -12.89 14.49
C ASP A 125 10.51 -12.84 12.98
N ASN A 126 11.46 -13.37 12.22
CA ASN A 126 11.37 -13.41 10.77
C ASN A 126 10.22 -14.31 10.26
N GLY A 127 9.71 -15.25 11.07
CA GLY A 127 8.53 -16.05 10.72
C GLY A 127 7.28 -15.18 10.64
N MET A 128 7.15 -14.24 11.58
CA MET A 128 6.09 -13.23 11.54
C MET A 128 6.15 -12.34 10.30
N ALA A 129 7.33 -12.13 9.70
CA ALA A 129 7.43 -11.40 8.44
C ALA A 129 6.67 -12.11 7.31
N ILE A 130 6.86 -13.43 7.19
CA ILE A 130 6.16 -14.27 6.22
C ILE A 130 4.68 -14.35 6.54
N TRP A 131 4.32 -14.44 7.82
CA TRP A 131 2.92 -14.45 8.27
C TRP A 131 2.17 -13.17 7.87
N TRP A 132 2.75 -12.00 8.11
CA TRP A 132 2.15 -10.72 7.70
C TRP A 132 2.17 -10.53 6.17
N ALA A 133 3.21 -11.01 5.50
CA ALA A 133 3.29 -10.99 4.03
C ALA A 133 2.18 -11.84 3.39
N ALA A 134 1.90 -13.04 3.92
CA ALA A 134 0.83 -13.92 3.45
C ALA A 134 -0.56 -13.27 3.58
N ARG A 135 -0.73 -12.36 4.54
CA ARG A 135 -1.96 -11.59 4.77
C ARG A 135 -2.06 -10.30 3.95
N SER A 136 -1.02 -9.94 3.19
CA SER A 136 -1.00 -8.69 2.40
C SER A 136 -1.99 -8.69 1.23
N GLY A 137 -2.61 -9.85 0.93
CA GLY A 137 -3.62 -10.02 -0.11
C GLY A 137 -3.08 -9.67 -1.51
N ASP A 138 -3.95 -9.17 -2.39
CA ASP A 138 -3.62 -8.86 -3.78
C ASP A 138 -2.66 -7.66 -3.96
N GLN A 139 -2.24 -7.01 -2.87
CA GLN A 139 -1.38 -5.83 -2.96
C GLN A 139 0.06 -6.17 -3.35
N ILE A 140 0.56 -7.33 -2.93
CA ILE A 140 1.93 -7.77 -3.15
C ILE A 140 1.91 -9.28 -3.37
N ALA A 141 2.27 -9.71 -4.57
CA ALA A 141 2.33 -11.13 -4.92
C ALA A 141 3.75 -11.66 -4.74
N TYR A 142 3.94 -12.62 -3.83
CA TYR A 142 5.23 -13.28 -3.62
C TYR A 142 5.33 -14.59 -4.39
N PRO A 143 6.55 -15.08 -4.68
CA PRO A 143 6.75 -16.45 -5.13
C PRO A 143 6.07 -17.44 -4.19
N SER A 144 5.42 -18.47 -4.75
CA SER A 144 4.76 -19.53 -3.97
C SER A 144 5.72 -20.22 -2.99
N ARG A 145 7.01 -20.30 -3.31
CA ARG A 145 8.04 -20.83 -2.41
C ARG A 145 8.23 -20.02 -1.12
N CYS A 146 7.77 -18.77 -1.08
CA CYS A 146 7.91 -17.86 0.05
C CYS A 146 6.68 -17.80 0.94
N ILE A 147 5.51 -18.23 0.45
CA ILE A 147 4.25 -18.18 1.19
C ILE A 147 3.74 -19.61 1.31
N PRO A 148 3.69 -20.19 2.52
CA PRO A 148 3.06 -21.48 2.75
C PRO A 148 1.64 -21.55 2.19
N ALA A 149 1.24 -22.72 1.70
CA ALA A 149 -0.13 -22.94 1.19
C ALA A 149 -1.20 -22.95 2.29
N ALA A 150 -0.81 -23.31 3.53
CA ALA A 150 -1.69 -23.21 4.68
C ALA A 150 -2.06 -21.74 4.93
N ASP A 151 -3.32 -21.48 5.26
CA ASP A 151 -3.78 -20.11 5.54
C ASP A 151 -3.36 -19.71 6.97
N PRO A 152 -2.58 -18.63 7.15
CA PRO A 152 -2.13 -18.19 8.48
C PRO A 152 -3.27 -17.80 9.45
N MET A 153 -4.49 -17.59 8.95
CA MET A 153 -5.67 -17.28 9.78
C MET A 153 -6.52 -18.50 10.10
N ASN A 154 -6.54 -19.48 9.21
CA ASN A 154 -7.43 -20.65 9.32
C ASN A 154 -6.71 -21.97 9.67
N ASP A 155 -5.40 -22.05 9.43
CA ASP A 155 -4.53 -23.21 9.73
C ASP A 155 -3.15 -22.73 10.22
N GLN A 156 -3.11 -22.13 11.41
CA GLN A 156 -1.88 -21.62 12.02
C GLN A 156 -0.84 -22.70 12.24
N ASP A 157 -1.26 -23.89 12.69
CA ASP A 157 -0.34 -25.00 12.93
C ASP A 157 0.27 -25.52 11.63
N GLY A 158 -0.53 -25.64 10.56
CA GLY A 158 -0.02 -26.01 9.24
C GLY A 158 0.93 -24.96 8.68
N PHE A 159 0.62 -23.68 8.87
CA PHE A 159 1.50 -22.58 8.49
C PHE A 159 2.85 -22.64 9.22
N ASN A 160 2.83 -22.82 10.54
CA ASN A 160 4.03 -22.91 11.36
C ASN A 160 4.88 -24.13 10.98
N ARG A 161 4.28 -25.31 10.82
CA ARG A 161 5.00 -26.52 10.34
C ARG A 161 5.64 -26.31 8.97
N ALA A 162 4.97 -25.59 8.06
CA ALA A 162 5.54 -25.29 6.75
C ALA A 162 6.73 -24.33 6.85
N LEU A 163 6.72 -23.38 7.78
CA LEU A 163 7.88 -22.53 8.07
C LEU A 163 9.05 -23.32 8.68
N GLU A 164 8.76 -24.21 9.63
CA GLU A 164 9.78 -25.04 10.30
C GLU A 164 10.50 -26.01 9.35
N THR A 165 9.81 -26.45 8.31
CA THR A 165 10.34 -27.37 7.30
C THR A 165 10.92 -26.66 6.07
N MET A 166 10.81 -25.33 5.99
CA MET A 166 11.38 -24.54 4.90
C MET A 166 12.92 -24.60 4.93
N PRO A 167 13.59 -24.87 3.80
CA PRO A 167 15.05 -24.85 3.76
C PRO A 167 15.60 -23.51 4.27
N PRO A 168 16.62 -23.48 5.15
CA PRO A 168 17.10 -22.24 5.75
C PRO A 168 17.49 -21.16 4.73
N ALA A 169 18.11 -21.55 3.62
CA ALA A 169 18.47 -20.62 2.54
C ALA A 169 17.23 -19.99 1.89
N THR A 170 16.19 -20.79 1.65
CA THR A 170 14.91 -20.33 1.11
C THR A 170 14.20 -19.41 2.09
N PHE A 171 14.15 -19.77 3.37
CA PHE A 171 13.58 -18.91 4.41
C PHE A 171 14.26 -17.54 4.44
N GLN A 172 15.59 -17.50 4.51
CA GLN A 172 16.33 -16.23 4.55
C GLN A 172 16.14 -15.40 3.27
N SER A 173 16.16 -16.02 2.09
CA SER A 173 15.84 -15.37 0.82
C SER A 173 14.44 -14.76 0.81
N CYS A 174 13.43 -15.50 1.26
CA CYS A 174 12.05 -15.05 1.28
C CYS A 174 11.86 -13.90 2.28
N VAL A 175 12.46 -13.98 3.47
CA VAL A 175 12.46 -12.88 4.44
C VAL A 175 13.12 -11.63 3.86
N TYR A 176 14.25 -11.77 3.17
CA TYR A 176 14.91 -10.65 2.50
C TYR A 176 14.03 -10.00 1.43
N LEU A 177 13.42 -10.81 0.55
CA LEU A 177 12.49 -10.31 -0.47
C LEU A 177 11.31 -9.56 0.17
N ILE A 178 10.69 -10.17 1.18
CA ILE A 178 9.58 -9.59 1.95
C ILE A 178 10.01 -8.27 2.59
N GLY A 179 11.14 -8.24 3.27
CA GLY A 179 11.67 -7.03 3.92
C GLY A 179 11.83 -5.88 2.93
N VAL A 180 12.57 -6.10 1.85
CA VAL A 180 12.85 -5.06 0.84
C VAL A 180 11.57 -4.59 0.16
N VAL A 181 10.73 -5.50 -0.31
CA VAL A 181 9.52 -5.14 -1.07
C VAL A 181 8.53 -4.39 -0.18
N ASN A 182 8.25 -4.88 1.03
CA ASN A 182 7.28 -4.21 1.91
C ASN A 182 7.80 -2.86 2.41
N GLU A 183 9.09 -2.74 2.70
CA GLU A 183 9.70 -1.46 3.09
C GLU A 183 9.47 -0.43 1.99
N LEU A 184 9.74 -0.79 0.73
CA LEU A 184 9.55 0.10 -0.40
C LEU A 184 8.09 0.45 -0.59
N VAL A 185 7.20 -0.54 -0.73
CA VAL A 185 5.76 -0.33 -0.95
C VAL A 185 5.15 0.57 0.14
N SER A 186 5.56 0.39 1.40
CA SER A 186 5.07 1.20 2.52
C SER A 186 5.60 2.64 2.54
N GLN A 187 6.67 2.94 1.81
CA GLN A 187 7.32 4.26 1.75
C GLN A 187 7.05 5.03 0.46
N VAL A 188 6.69 4.36 -0.63
CA VAL A 188 6.52 4.99 -1.96
C VAL A 188 5.06 5.24 -2.35
N ARG A 189 4.08 4.91 -1.48
CA ARG A 189 2.63 5.09 -1.73
C ARG A 189 2.31 6.47 -2.27
N TYR A 190 2.74 7.51 -1.55
CA TYR A 190 2.61 8.90 -1.95
C TYR A 190 3.98 9.54 -1.89
N PRO A 191 4.71 9.52 -3.01
CA PRO A 191 6.00 10.18 -3.06
C PRO A 191 5.80 11.64 -2.66
N ARG A 192 6.53 12.13 -1.66
CA ARG A 192 6.42 13.52 -1.22
C ARG A 192 6.65 14.51 -2.37
N VAL A 193 7.49 14.12 -3.33
CA VAL A 193 7.70 14.86 -4.58
C VAL A 193 6.40 14.98 -5.39
N ALA A 194 5.63 13.90 -5.54
CA ALA A 194 4.36 13.92 -6.24
C ALA A 194 3.34 14.82 -5.53
N LEU A 195 3.24 14.71 -4.19
CA LEU A 195 2.34 15.54 -3.38
C LEU A 195 2.68 17.03 -3.46
N ARG A 196 3.97 17.39 -3.35
CA ARG A 196 4.43 18.79 -3.43
C ARG A 196 4.19 19.43 -4.79
N ASN A 197 4.12 18.63 -5.85
CA ASN A 197 3.97 19.11 -7.22
C ASN A 197 2.55 18.86 -7.78
N SER A 198 1.60 18.40 -6.96
CA SER A 198 0.25 18.02 -7.39
C SER A 198 0.27 17.14 -8.66
N VAL A 199 1.10 16.10 -8.64
CA VAL A 199 1.23 15.14 -9.74
C VAL A 199 0.69 13.78 -9.31
N SER A 200 -0.11 13.17 -10.18
CA SER A 200 -0.48 11.75 -10.13
C SER A 200 0.29 10.97 -11.19
N GLY A 201 0.25 9.64 -11.13
CA GLY A 201 0.93 8.84 -12.14
C GLY A 201 1.16 7.40 -11.73
N SER A 202 2.12 6.77 -12.40
CA SER A 202 2.51 5.40 -12.09
C SER A 202 4.00 5.16 -12.29
N PHE A 203 4.52 4.20 -11.53
CA PHE A 203 5.89 3.72 -11.66
C PHE A 203 5.95 2.20 -11.51
N ASN A 204 6.98 1.63 -12.12
CA ASN A 204 7.36 0.24 -11.98
C ASN A 204 8.66 0.11 -11.21
N MET A 205 8.71 -0.88 -10.34
CA MET A 205 9.91 -1.38 -9.69
C MET A 205 10.28 -2.71 -10.32
N GLU A 206 11.55 -2.85 -10.70
CA GLU A 206 12.17 -4.14 -10.94
C GLU A 206 13.25 -4.37 -9.88
N PHE A 207 13.12 -5.44 -9.12
CA PHE A 207 14.07 -5.82 -8.08
C PHE A 207 14.68 -7.18 -8.43
N VAL A 208 16.01 -7.24 -8.52
CA VAL A 208 16.79 -8.46 -8.71
C VAL A 208 17.40 -8.85 -7.36
N PRO A 209 16.76 -9.77 -6.60
CA PRO A 209 17.19 -10.07 -5.24
C PRO A 209 18.59 -10.68 -5.17
N ALA A 210 18.97 -11.46 -6.18
CA ALA A 210 20.24 -12.17 -6.26
C ALA A 210 21.45 -11.22 -6.14
N ASN A 211 21.38 -10.02 -6.72
CA ASN A 211 22.45 -9.03 -6.68
C ASN A 211 22.07 -7.74 -5.93
N GLY A 212 20.84 -7.63 -5.41
CA GLY A 212 20.38 -6.46 -4.67
C GLY A 212 20.13 -5.23 -5.55
N THR A 213 19.87 -5.39 -6.85
CA THR A 213 19.65 -4.26 -7.77
C THR A 213 18.18 -3.90 -7.85
N ILE A 214 17.86 -2.61 -7.68
CA ILE A 214 16.51 -2.08 -7.87
C ILE A 214 16.54 -1.01 -8.96
N THR A 215 15.69 -1.18 -9.97
CA THR A 215 15.48 -0.21 -11.05
C THR A 215 14.06 0.33 -10.97
N TRP A 216 13.91 1.63 -11.21
CA TRP A 216 12.63 2.31 -11.25
C TRP A 216 12.39 2.90 -12.63
N THR A 217 11.19 2.66 -13.15
CA THR A 217 10.69 3.31 -14.37
C THR A 217 9.44 4.08 -14.01
N VAL A 218 9.42 5.38 -14.32
CA VAL A 218 8.20 6.18 -14.20
C VAL A 218 7.46 6.08 -15.53
N ASP A 219 6.29 5.47 -15.55
CA ASP A 219 5.54 5.26 -16.79
C ASP A 219 4.82 6.53 -17.19
N GLN A 220 3.99 7.04 -16.28
CA GLN A 220 3.08 8.15 -16.50
C GLN A 220 3.21 9.16 -15.36
N LEU A 221 3.16 10.45 -15.72
CA LEU A 221 3.03 11.56 -14.78
C LEU A 221 1.99 12.51 -15.36
N ASP A 222 0.90 12.70 -14.63
CA ASP A 222 -0.15 13.62 -14.96
C ASP A 222 -0.13 14.76 -13.94
N VAL A 223 0.04 15.98 -14.43
CA VAL A 223 -0.09 17.17 -13.59
C VAL A 223 -1.57 17.45 -13.47
N ASP A 224 -2.11 17.41 -12.26
CA ASP A 224 -3.50 17.76 -12.04
C ASP A 224 -3.62 19.28 -11.91
N GLU A 225 -4.00 19.93 -13.00
CA GLU A 225 -4.20 21.38 -13.07
C GLU A 225 -5.34 21.85 -12.13
N ASN A 226 -6.32 21.00 -11.83
CA ASN A 226 -7.45 21.32 -10.96
C ASN A 226 -7.10 21.14 -9.47
N SER A 227 -6.19 20.20 -9.15
CA SER A 227 -5.60 20.03 -7.82
C SER A 227 -4.52 21.06 -7.46
N ARG A 228 -4.23 22.02 -8.36
CA ARG A 228 -3.57 23.29 -8.00
C ARG A 228 -4.53 24.16 -7.18
N GLY A 229 -4.96 23.65 -6.03
CA GLY A 229 -5.81 24.36 -5.08
C GLY A 229 -5.18 25.68 -4.64
N ALA A 230 -6.01 26.58 -4.10
CA ALA A 230 -5.63 27.93 -3.66
C ALA A 230 -4.37 28.02 -2.76
N PHE A 231 -3.95 26.91 -2.14
CA PHE A 231 -2.73 26.80 -1.34
C PHE A 231 -1.42 26.88 -2.15
N TYR A 232 -1.40 26.51 -3.43
CA TYR A 232 -0.19 26.46 -4.26
C TYR A 232 -0.14 27.54 -5.36
N ARG A 233 -1.17 28.39 -5.50
CA ARG A 233 -1.18 29.50 -6.48
C ARG A 233 -0.04 30.50 -6.27
N ASN A 234 0.44 30.64 -5.03
CA ASN A 234 1.53 31.56 -4.69
C ASN A 234 2.92 30.95 -4.87
N LEU A 235 3.02 29.66 -5.22
CA LEU A 235 4.28 29.01 -5.60
C LEU A 235 4.43 28.91 -7.12
N ALA A 236 3.66 29.70 -7.89
CA ALA A 236 3.84 29.92 -9.31
C ALA A 236 5.17 30.66 -9.62
N ASN A 237 6.29 30.09 -9.18
CA ASN A 237 7.60 30.32 -9.74
C ASN A 237 7.74 29.36 -10.93
N GLU A 238 8.39 29.84 -11.99
CA GLU A 238 8.63 29.12 -13.25
C GLU A 238 9.30 27.73 -13.08
N GLU A 239 9.85 27.43 -11.89
CA GLU A 239 10.44 26.15 -11.50
C GLU A 239 9.43 24.98 -11.39
N LEU A 240 8.12 25.23 -11.19
CA LEU A 240 7.10 24.16 -11.10
C LEU A 240 6.62 23.62 -12.47
N ASN A 241 7.20 24.07 -13.58
CA ASN A 241 6.70 23.79 -14.94
C ASN A 241 7.56 22.82 -15.77
N ASN A 242 8.55 22.13 -15.19
CA ASN A 242 9.36 21.17 -15.93
C ASN A 242 9.03 19.71 -15.56
N PRO A 243 8.14 19.01 -16.30
CA PRO A 243 7.82 17.59 -16.08
C PRO A 243 9.04 16.68 -16.00
N ARG A 244 10.14 17.05 -16.68
CA ARG A 244 11.40 16.30 -16.63
C ARG A 244 12.07 16.40 -15.27
N GLU A 245 12.06 17.58 -14.64
CA GLU A 245 12.63 17.77 -13.30
C GLU A 245 11.81 17.10 -12.21
N ILE A 246 10.47 17.15 -12.31
CA ILE A 246 9.57 16.42 -11.42
C ILE A 246 9.84 14.91 -11.53
N ARG A 247 9.94 14.40 -12.77
CA ARG A 247 10.28 13.00 -13.03
C ARG A 247 11.64 12.62 -12.44
N ASN A 248 12.67 13.42 -12.67
CA ASN A 248 14.02 13.16 -12.14
C ASN A 248 14.03 13.17 -10.61
N SER A 249 13.33 14.13 -10.00
CA SER A 249 13.18 14.24 -8.54
C SER A 249 12.45 13.03 -7.97
N LEU A 250 11.40 12.55 -8.64
CA LEU A 250 10.69 11.33 -8.25
C LEU A 250 11.60 10.10 -8.35
N VAL A 251 12.33 9.94 -9.46
CA VAL A 251 13.29 8.83 -9.62
C VAL A 251 14.37 8.88 -8.54
N ASN A 252 14.90 10.06 -8.21
CA ASN A 252 15.89 10.22 -7.16
C ASN A 252 15.32 9.88 -5.77
N TYR A 253 14.08 10.30 -5.49
CA TYR A 253 13.36 9.91 -4.28
C TYR A 253 13.24 8.38 -4.17
N LEU A 254 12.78 7.72 -5.24
CA LEU A 254 12.63 6.26 -5.30
C LEU A 254 13.97 5.54 -5.11
N LYS A 255 15.05 6.00 -5.76
CA LYS A 255 16.41 5.48 -5.56
C LYS A 255 16.89 5.63 -4.12
N GLY A 256 16.62 6.78 -3.50
CA GLY A 256 16.93 6.99 -2.09
C GLY A 256 16.22 5.97 -1.18
N LYS A 257 14.96 5.66 -1.47
CA LYS A 257 14.20 4.62 -0.76
C LYS A 257 14.75 3.21 -1.01
N SER A 258 15.16 2.90 -2.24
CA SER A 258 15.86 1.64 -2.56
C SER A 258 17.15 1.47 -1.76
N ASN A 259 18.01 2.49 -1.74
CA ASN A 259 19.26 2.42 -0.99
C ASN A 259 19.01 2.23 0.51
N PHE A 260 18.03 2.93 1.07
CA PHE A 260 17.62 2.74 2.46
C PHE A 260 17.16 1.30 2.73
N ALA A 261 16.27 0.76 1.90
CA ALA A 261 15.79 -0.61 2.06
C ALA A 261 16.93 -1.64 1.95
N LEU A 262 17.78 -1.54 0.92
CA LEU A 262 18.90 -2.47 0.72
C LEU A 262 19.94 -2.40 1.84
N ALA A 263 20.14 -1.23 2.46
CA ALA A 263 21.01 -1.09 3.63
C ALA A 263 20.39 -1.72 4.89
N ARG A 264 19.06 -1.68 5.00
CA ARG A 264 18.30 -2.17 6.17
C ARG A 264 18.15 -3.69 6.18
N TYR A 265 18.06 -4.32 5.01
CA TYR A 265 17.89 -5.76 4.86
C TYR A 265 19.15 -6.38 4.25
N PRO A 266 20.03 -7.00 5.06
CA PRO A 266 21.24 -7.61 4.53
C PRO A 266 20.88 -8.76 3.59
N ARG A 267 21.46 -8.73 2.38
CA ARG A 267 21.25 -9.79 1.39
C ARG A 267 21.82 -11.11 1.93
N PRO A 268 21.02 -12.19 1.99
CA PRO A 268 21.53 -13.49 2.39
C PRO A 268 22.46 -14.06 1.30
N ALA A 269 23.22 -15.09 1.63
CA ALA A 269 23.80 -16.00 0.64
C ALA A 269 22.64 -16.77 0.00
N GLY A 270 21.90 -16.08 -0.86
CA GLY A 270 20.56 -16.46 -1.28
C GLY A 270 20.53 -17.52 -2.37
N ASP A 271 19.34 -18.08 -2.53
CA ASP A 271 18.96 -19.11 -3.49
C ASP A 271 18.17 -18.56 -4.71
N PHE A 272 17.99 -17.23 -4.79
CA PHE A 272 17.35 -16.64 -5.97
C PHE A 272 18.24 -16.84 -7.20
N ALA A 273 17.64 -17.35 -8.27
CA ALA A 273 18.31 -17.42 -9.56
C ALA A 273 18.76 -16.00 -10.00
N PRO A 274 19.95 -15.84 -10.60
CA PRO A 274 20.47 -14.52 -11.00
C PRO A 274 19.55 -13.73 -11.93
N ASP A 275 18.67 -14.41 -12.67
CA ASP A 275 17.69 -13.88 -13.62
C ASP A 275 16.29 -13.69 -13.00
N TYR A 276 16.08 -14.06 -11.74
CA TYR A 276 14.81 -13.81 -11.07
C TYR A 276 14.63 -12.31 -10.83
N VAL A 277 13.55 -11.75 -11.41
CA VAL A 277 13.17 -10.35 -11.26
C VAL A 277 11.79 -10.25 -10.61
N TYR A 278 11.74 -9.62 -9.45
CA TYR A 278 10.50 -9.23 -8.80
C TYR A 278 9.99 -7.92 -9.42
N ARG A 279 8.72 -7.88 -9.82
CA ARG A 279 8.11 -6.70 -10.45
C ARG A 279 6.95 -6.19 -9.62
N TYR A 280 6.90 -4.87 -9.45
CA TYR A 280 5.80 -4.20 -8.77
C TYR A 280 5.42 -2.94 -9.52
N ARG A 281 4.13 -2.77 -9.77
CA ARG A 281 3.56 -1.58 -10.38
C ARG A 281 2.73 -0.84 -9.35
N HIS A 282 2.97 0.46 -9.22
CA HIS A 282 2.18 1.33 -8.36
C HIS A 282 1.55 2.44 -9.18
N ILE A 283 0.28 2.72 -8.87
CA ILE A 283 -0.44 3.89 -9.37
C ILE A 283 -0.71 4.77 -8.15
N PHE A 284 -0.25 6.02 -8.21
CA PHE A 284 -0.51 7.01 -7.17
C PHE A 284 -1.43 8.09 -7.74
N LEU A 285 -2.55 8.27 -7.08
CA LEU A 285 -3.53 9.32 -7.37
C LEU A 285 -3.50 10.33 -6.22
N LEU A 286 -3.77 11.59 -6.51
CA LEU A 286 -3.88 12.64 -5.49
C LEU A 286 -5.18 12.50 -4.68
N GLU A 287 -6.21 11.92 -5.30
CA GLU A 287 -7.51 11.65 -4.69
C GLU A 287 -7.56 10.19 -4.19
N GLY A 288 -7.93 9.99 -2.92
CA GLY A 288 -8.04 8.66 -2.31
C GLY A 288 -7.05 8.40 -1.17
N TRP A 289 -6.98 9.34 -0.21
CA TRP A 289 -6.32 9.13 1.06
C TRP A 289 -7.07 8.11 1.91
#